data_AF-A0AAW9L5H2-F1
#
_entry.id   AF-A0AAW9L5H2-F1
#
_cell.length_a   1.000
_cell.length_b   1.000
_cell.length_c   1.000
_cell.angle_alpha   90.00
_cell.angle_beta   90.00
_cell.angle_gamma   90.00
#
_symmetry.space_group_name_H-M   'P 1'
#
loop_
_entity.id
_entity.type
_entity.pdbx_description
1 polymer ?
#
loop_
_entity_poly.entity_id
_entity_poly.type
_entity_poly.pdbx_seq_one_letter_code
_entity_poly.pdbx_strand_id
1 'polypeptide(L)'
;MVSSRTATAAVGLVASLVVSVLLWWYFDTFVFLLFLPFVPILLGRGGGDDATPDRVRTCSTCGFRTRNDDYEYCPRDGTRLEE
;
A
#
# COMPACT_ATOMS: atom_id res chain seq x y z
N MET A 1 14.95 -26.59 -28.65
CA MET A 1 14.06 -25.43 -28.42
C MET A 1 14.31 -24.76 -27.05
N VAL A 2 15.57 -24.64 -26.59
CA VAL A 2 15.93 -24.02 -25.29
C VAL A 2 16.69 -22.70 -25.46
N SER A 3 17.37 -22.52 -26.60
CA SER A 3 18.29 -21.40 -26.83
C SER A 3 17.62 -20.02 -26.91
N SER A 4 16.40 -19.92 -27.47
CA SER A 4 15.69 -18.65 -27.56
C SER A 4 15.21 -18.14 -26.20
N ARG A 5 14.80 -19.01 -25.26
CA ARG A 5 14.38 -18.61 -23.91
C ARG A 5 15.56 -18.19 -23.03
N THR A 6 16.69 -18.88 -23.15
CA THR A 6 17.92 -18.53 -22.42
C THR A 6 18.52 -17.22 -22.94
N ALA A 7 18.40 -16.94 -24.24
CA ALA A 7 18.84 -15.68 -24.83
C ALA A 7 18.05 -14.49 -24.28
N THR A 8 16.72 -14.57 -24.21
CA THR A 8 15.91 -13.47 -23.66
C THR A 8 16.16 -13.27 -22.17
N ALA A 9 16.35 -14.36 -21.41
CA ALA A 9 16.69 -14.28 -19.99
C ALA A 9 18.06 -13.62 -19.76
N ALA A 10 19.06 -13.97 -20.57
CA ALA A 10 20.38 -13.36 -20.50
C ALA A 10 20.35 -11.86 -20.88
N VAL A 11 19.60 -11.51 -21.93
CA VAL A 11 19.41 -10.10 -22.32
C VAL A 11 18.73 -9.30 -21.21
N GLY A 12 17.68 -9.86 -20.60
CA GLY A 12 17.00 -9.23 -19.46
C GLY A 12 17.92 -9.03 -18.26
N LEU A 13 18.75 -10.04 -17.94
CA LEU A 13 19.71 -9.96 -16.84
C LEU A 13 20.76 -8.87 -17.10
N VAL A 14 21.35 -8.85 -18.29
CA VAL A 14 22.34 -7.83 -18.67
C VAL A 14 21.72 -6.44 -18.66
N ALA A 15 20.51 -6.28 -19.22
CA ALA A 15 19.79 -5.01 -19.20
C ALA A 15 19.52 -4.54 -17.76
N SER A 16 19.07 -5.43 -16.88
CA SER A 16 18.84 -5.10 -15.47
C SER A 16 20.13 -4.66 -14.78
N LEU A 17 21.24 -5.34 -15.03
CA LEU A 17 22.55 -4.97 -14.46
C LEU A 17 23.00 -3.58 -14.92
N VAL A 18 22.86 -3.29 -16.22
CA VAL A 18 23.22 -1.99 -16.80
C VAL A 18 22.36 -0.88 -16.18
N VAL A 19 21.05 -1.08 -16.06
CA VAL A 19 20.15 -0.11 -15.43
C VAL A 19 20.54 0.13 -13.97
N SER A 20 20.82 -0.92 -13.20
CA SER A 20 21.26 -0.78 -11.81
C SER A 20 22.57 0.01 -11.68
N VAL A 21 23.55 -0.23 -12.56
CA VAL A 21 24.82 0.53 -12.57
C VAL A 21 24.59 1.99 -12.95
N LEU A 22 23.75 2.25 -13.95
CA LEU A 22 23.40 3.63 -14.35
C LEU A 22 22.67 4.37 -13.23
N LEU A 23 21.73 3.71 -12.54
CA LEU A 23 21.08 4.28 -11.37
C LEU A 23 22.11 4.57 -10.27
N TRP A 24 23.02 3.65 -9.98
CA TRP A 24 24.06 3.87 -8.97
C TRP A 24 24.98 5.04 -9.31
N TRP A 25 25.34 5.20 -10.59
CA TRP A 25 26.21 6.28 -11.03
C TRP A 25 25.51 7.64 -11.08
N TYR A 26 24.20 7.66 -11.37
CA TYR A 26 23.42 8.89 -11.50
C TYR A 26 22.81 9.34 -10.17
N PHE A 27 22.38 8.40 -9.33
CA PHE A 27 21.81 8.69 -8.02
C PHE A 27 22.93 8.86 -7.01
N ASP A 28 23.53 10.04 -6.99
CA ASP A 28 24.00 10.61 -5.74
C ASP A 28 22.82 10.56 -4.75
N THR A 29 23.03 9.90 -3.60
CA THR A 29 22.08 9.34 -2.62
C THR A 29 20.74 10.08 -2.37
N PHE A 30 20.65 11.37 -2.68
CA PHE A 30 19.46 12.21 -2.55
C PHE A 30 18.27 11.78 -3.41
N VAL A 31 18.47 11.36 -4.67
CA VAL A 31 17.33 11.00 -5.53
C VAL A 31 16.69 9.68 -5.06
N PHE A 32 17.46 8.83 -4.35
CA PHE A 32 16.97 7.57 -3.78
C PHE A 32 15.94 7.83 -2.66
N LEU A 33 16.11 8.92 -1.91
CA LEU A 33 15.15 9.36 -0.90
C LEU A 33 13.84 9.88 -1.53
N LEU A 34 13.88 10.46 -2.73
CA LEU A 34 12.68 10.88 -3.47
C LEU A 34 11.83 9.68 -3.94
N PHE A 35 12.48 8.54 -4.22
CA PHE A 35 11.81 7.29 -4.62
C PHE A 35 11.37 6.40 -3.46
N LEU A 36 11.92 6.60 -2.26
CA LEU A 36 11.55 5.88 -1.03
C LEU A 36 10.03 5.85 -0.74
N PRO A 37 9.24 6.93 -0.91
CA PRO A 37 7.78 6.88 -0.73
C PRO A 37 7.04 6.07 -1.81
N PHE A 38 7.70 5.73 -2.93
CA PHE A 38 7.12 4.93 -4.02
C PHE A 38 7.48 3.44 -3.93
N VAL A 39 8.47 3.05 -3.12
CA VAL A 39 8.78 1.65 -2.78
C VAL A 39 7.58 0.86 -2.22
N PRO A 40 6.71 1.39 -1.33
CA PRO A 40 5.56 0.63 -0.81
C PRO A 40 4.55 0.22 -1.91
N ILE A 41 4.52 0.89 -3.06
CA ILE A 41 3.61 0.57 -4.17
C ILE A 41 4.09 -0.68 -4.93
N LEU A 42 5.40 -0.96 -4.95
CA LEU A 42 5.99 -2.09 -5.68
C LEU A 42 6.06 -3.38 -4.83
N LEU A 43 5.96 -3.27 -3.50
CA LEU A 43 5.93 -4.40 -2.55
C LEU A 43 4.55 -4.63 -1.93
N GLY A 44 3.50 -4.05 -2.53
CA GLY A 44 2.10 -4.05 -2.08
C GLY A 44 1.38 -5.40 -2.06
N ARG A 45 1.97 -6.41 -1.40
CA ARG A 45 1.26 -7.59 -0.89
C ARG A 45 1.48 -7.85 0.61
N GLY A 46 1.91 -6.87 1.41
CA GLY A 46 2.06 -7.16 2.84
C GLY A 46 2.39 -6.05 3.82
N GLY A 47 1.90 -4.82 3.64
CA GLY A 47 2.15 -3.81 4.67
C GLY A 47 1.47 -2.46 4.50
N GLY A 48 0.36 -2.40 3.75
CA GLY A 48 -0.63 -1.38 4.04
C GLY A 48 -1.45 -1.93 5.19
N ASP A 49 -1.39 -1.30 6.35
CA ASP A 49 -2.51 -1.20 7.30
C ASP A 49 -2.09 -0.29 8.48
N ASP A 50 -1.93 1.01 8.19
CA ASP A 50 -2.61 2.03 9.02
C ASP A 50 -4.13 2.00 8.70
N ALA A 51 -4.69 0.80 8.49
CA ALA A 51 -6.10 0.58 8.64
C ALA A 51 -6.33 0.71 10.14
N THR A 52 -6.75 1.91 10.55
CA THR A 52 -7.61 2.02 11.72
C THR A 52 -8.63 0.89 11.56
N PRO A 53 -8.65 -0.09 12.47
CA PRO A 53 -9.50 -1.26 12.29
C PRO A 53 -10.91 -0.76 12.00
N ASP A 54 -11.58 -1.45 11.09
CA ASP A 54 -12.97 -1.27 10.67
C ASP A 54 -13.88 -1.26 11.93
N ARG A 55 -13.85 -0.18 12.72
CA ARG A 55 -14.49 -0.09 14.02
C ARG A 55 -15.96 0.16 13.77
N VAL A 56 -16.71 -0.93 13.84
CA VAL A 56 -18.16 -0.91 13.66
C VAL A 56 -18.78 -0.30 14.90
N ARG A 57 -19.15 0.97 14.81
CA ARG A 57 -19.88 1.68 15.86
C ARG A 57 -21.33 1.21 15.90
N THR A 58 -21.83 0.88 17.08
CA THR A 58 -23.19 0.39 17.33
C THR A 58 -23.94 1.26 18.33
N CYS A 59 -25.24 1.42 18.12
CA CYS A 59 -26.16 2.01 19.07
C CYS A 59 -26.68 0.91 20.01
N SER A 60 -26.52 1.09 21.32
CA SER A 60 -27.00 0.15 22.35
C SER A 60 -28.54 0.15 22.51
N THR A 61 -29.23 1.17 22.01
CA THR A 61 -30.67 1.35 22.20
C THR A 61 -31.50 0.82 21.03
N CYS A 62 -31.15 1.17 19.78
CA CYS A 62 -31.91 0.75 18.59
C CYS A 62 -31.16 -0.26 17.70
N GLY A 63 -29.89 -0.57 17.99
CA GLY A 63 -29.09 -1.55 17.24
C GLY A 63 -28.55 -1.07 15.89
N PHE A 64 -28.62 0.25 15.62
CA PHE A 64 -28.01 0.85 14.43
C PHE A 64 -26.50 0.64 14.41
N ARG A 65 -25.95 0.26 13.26
CA ARG A 65 -24.51 0.00 13.07
C ARG A 65 -23.97 0.80 11.90
N THR A 66 -22.82 1.46 12.11
CA THR A 66 -22.13 2.24 11.08
C THR A 66 -20.62 2.06 11.21
N ARG A 67 -19.94 2.28 10.08
CA ARG A 67 -18.47 2.36 10.01
C ARG A 67 -18.00 3.78 9.72
N ASN A 68 -18.94 4.71 9.60
CA ASN A 68 -18.63 6.11 9.31
C ASN A 68 -18.38 6.85 10.63
N ASP A 69 -17.14 7.33 10.79
CA ASP A 69 -16.68 8.06 11.97
C ASP A 69 -17.31 9.44 12.15
N ASP A 70 -17.91 10.02 11.10
CA ASP A 70 -18.65 11.29 11.15
C ASP A 70 -19.90 11.19 12.02
N TYR A 71 -20.39 9.96 12.23
CA TYR A 71 -21.53 9.71 13.10
C TYR A 71 -21.02 9.39 14.52
N GLU A 72 -21.08 10.40 15.40
CA GLU A 72 -20.89 10.21 16.84
C GLU A 72 -22.20 9.82 17.56
N TYR A 73 -23.34 10.22 16.99
CA TYR A 73 -24.68 10.00 17.54
C TYR A 73 -25.58 9.24 16.56
N CYS A 74 -26.51 8.45 17.09
CA CYS A 74 -27.45 7.69 16.29
C CYS A 74 -28.48 8.61 15.62
N PRO A 75 -28.68 8.52 14.30
CA PRO A 75 -29.63 9.37 13.58
C PRO A 75 -31.11 9.05 13.90
N ARG A 76 -31.39 7.95 14.61
CA ARG A 76 -32.77 7.54 14.96
C ARG A 76 -33.22 8.04 16.32
N ASP A 77 -32.34 7.96 17.31
CA ASP A 77 -32.66 8.19 18.73
C ASP A 77 -31.69 9.15 19.43
N GLY A 78 -30.61 9.58 18.75
CA GLY A 78 -29.66 10.57 19.28
C GLY A 78 -28.71 10.03 20.34
N THR A 79 -28.74 8.73 20.66
CA THR A 79 -27.81 8.11 21.60
C THR A 79 -26.39 8.07 21.02
N ARG A 80 -25.37 8.17 21.88
CA ARG A 80 -23.97 8.08 21.44
C ARG A 80 -23.68 6.66 20.95
N LEU A 81 -22.96 6.55 19.84
CA LEU A 81 -22.54 5.25 19.32
C LEU A 81 -21.31 4.75 20.10
N GLU A 82 -21.26 3.45 20.35
CA GLU A 82 -20.18 2.76 21.05
C GLU A 82 -19.40 1.88 20.05
N GLU A 83 -18.08 1.79 20.20
CA GLU A 83 -17.20 0.95 19.36
C GLU A 83 -17.18 -0.52 19.79
#